data_AF-A0A7Y8V2J4-F1
#
_entry.id   AF-A0A7Y8V2J4-F1
#
_cell.length_a   1.000
_cell.length_b   1.000
_cell.length_c   1.000
_cell.angle_alpha   90.00
_cell.angle_beta   90.00
_cell.angle_gamma   90.00
#
_symmetry.space_group_name_H-M   'P 1'
#
loop_
_entity.id
_entity.type
_entity.pdbx_description
1 polymer ?
#
loop_
_entity_poly.entity_id
_entity_poly.type
_entity_poly.pdbx_seq_one_letter_code
_entity_poly.pdbx_strand_id
1 'polypeptide(L)'
;MAEDPYTIDRSKVRYKTDPSGHFQARYIYCNETDETDRIHISVLIEGRPKPAQTFQLTVPPRSSETIHISLHIPSGSHIVYIISQTYMFDETDKEDINRHWNADYAAAYYFEIASNSAAADQQAAPLLLEPVHHKTITEERERPIYLSDREGNRVANIVHEDMYLSFINEETCKLKGYLYHFQNGAFREFQMNHHSAGACIVELKPESVQTYRISLNSQQSGCFRFLATSILPARADQDIPFPPRMFSYSGLYTFG
;
A
#
# COMPACT_ATOMS: atom_id res chain seq x y z
N MET A 1 -1.98 14.50 33.54
CA MET A 1 -1.54 15.46 32.52
C MET A 1 -1.68 14.73 31.20
N ALA A 2 -2.44 15.27 30.24
CA ALA A 2 -2.48 14.66 28.91
C ALA A 2 -1.09 14.84 28.30
N GLU A 3 -0.41 13.74 27.97
CA GLU A 3 0.84 13.82 27.20
C GLU A 3 0.54 14.53 25.88
N ASP A 4 1.42 15.45 25.48
CA ASP A 4 1.30 16.08 24.18
C ASP A 4 1.35 14.99 23.10
N PRO A 5 0.45 15.03 22.09
CA PRO A 5 0.46 14.05 21.03
C PRO A 5 1.82 14.09 20.31
N TYR A 6 2.32 12.92 19.91
CA TYR A 6 3.56 12.85 19.14
C TYR A 6 3.43 13.67 17.85
N THR A 7 4.51 14.29 17.39
CA THR A 7 4.59 14.71 15.99
C THR A 7 5.24 13.58 15.20
N ILE A 8 4.55 13.13 14.15
CA ILE A 8 5.13 12.19 13.20
C ILE A 8 6.13 12.96 12.35
N ASP A 9 7.40 12.60 12.49
CA ASP A 9 8.52 13.20 11.78
C ASP A 9 9.20 12.09 10.98
N ARG A 10 9.52 12.37 9.71
CA ARG A 10 10.23 11.44 8.83
C ARG A 10 11.61 11.04 9.37
N SER A 11 12.19 11.85 10.26
CA SER A 11 13.46 11.53 10.94
C SER A 11 13.31 10.52 12.08
N LYS A 12 12.10 10.37 12.63
CA LYS A 12 11.82 9.51 13.78
C LYS A 12 11.03 8.28 13.36
N VAL A 13 11.71 7.14 13.39
CA VAL A 13 11.18 5.87 12.88
C VAL A 13 10.60 4.94 13.96
N ARG A 14 10.60 5.36 15.23
CA ARG A 14 10.14 4.56 16.37
C ARG A 14 9.33 5.37 17.38
N TYR A 15 8.20 4.81 17.80
CA TYR A 15 7.29 5.37 18.78
C TYR A 15 6.84 4.32 19.79
N LYS A 16 6.17 4.78 20.86
CA LYS A 16 5.55 3.91 21.86
C LYS A 16 4.13 4.38 22.14
N THR A 17 3.25 3.45 22.47
CA THR A 17 1.90 3.78 22.95
C THR A 17 1.92 4.20 24.43
N ASP A 18 0.81 4.73 24.91
CA ASP A 18 0.54 4.76 26.34
C ASP A 18 0.36 3.33 26.91
N PRO A 19 0.28 3.14 28.24
CA PRO A 19 0.09 1.82 28.87
C PRO A 19 -1.20 1.09 28.46
N SER A 20 -2.19 1.81 27.93
CA SER A 20 -3.45 1.23 27.46
C SER A 20 -3.43 0.84 25.97
N GLY A 21 -2.30 1.07 25.28
CA GLY A 21 -2.14 0.73 23.86
C GLY A 21 -2.61 1.84 22.92
N HIS A 22 -2.92 3.04 23.43
CA HIS A 22 -3.30 4.16 22.57
C HIS A 22 -2.07 4.93 22.08
N PHE A 23 -2.09 5.29 20.81
CA PHE A 23 -1.12 6.16 20.19
C PHE A 23 -1.84 7.36 19.58
N GLN A 24 -1.46 8.56 20.01
CA GLN A 24 -1.97 9.80 19.45
C GLN A 24 -0.82 10.60 18.84
N ALA A 25 -1.02 11.05 17.60
CA ALA A 25 -0.01 11.82 16.90
C ALA A 25 -0.59 12.82 15.91
N ARG A 26 0.20 13.82 15.55
CA ARG A 26 -0.04 14.78 14.47
C ARG A 26 0.85 14.41 13.29
N TYR A 27 0.27 14.36 12.09
CA TYR A 27 1.01 14.25 10.84
C TYR A 27 0.70 15.49 10.00
N ILE A 28 1.76 16.11 9.46
CA ILE A 28 1.65 17.31 8.64
C ILE A 28 1.94 16.91 7.20
N TYR A 29 0.94 17.06 6.33
CA TYR A 29 1.14 16.99 4.89
C TYR A 29 1.53 18.36 4.38
N CYS A 30 2.57 18.44 3.55
CA CYS A 30 3.01 19.68 2.91
C CYS A 30 2.82 19.56 1.40
N ASN A 31 2.01 20.45 0.82
CA ASN A 31 1.93 20.65 -0.62
C ASN A 31 3.09 21.56 -1.04
N GLU A 32 4.09 20.98 -1.69
CA GLU A 32 5.27 21.70 -2.17
C GLU A 32 5.08 22.26 -3.60
N THR A 33 3.92 22.05 -4.23
CA THR A 33 3.65 22.46 -5.60
C THR A 33 2.96 23.82 -5.69
N ASP A 34 2.86 24.36 -6.91
CA ASP A 34 2.10 25.58 -7.22
C ASP A 34 0.62 25.29 -7.55
N GLU A 35 0.20 24.03 -7.47
CA GLU A 35 -1.18 23.58 -7.72
C GLU A 35 -1.84 23.12 -6.43
N THR A 36 -3.17 22.99 -6.44
CA THR A 36 -3.90 22.45 -5.28
C THR A 36 -3.82 20.93 -5.29
N ASP A 37 -3.38 20.35 -4.18
CA ASP A 37 -3.33 18.91 -4.00
C ASP A 37 -4.68 18.39 -3.50
N ARG A 38 -5.24 17.38 -4.17
CA ARG A 38 -6.34 16.57 -3.64
C ARG A 38 -5.80 15.19 -3.30
N ILE A 39 -5.87 14.83 -2.03
CA ILE A 39 -5.11 13.73 -1.45
C ILE A 39 -5.99 12.84 -0.58
N HIS A 40 -5.78 11.54 -0.70
CA HIS A 40 -6.21 10.58 0.30
C HIS A 40 -5.01 10.13 1.12
N ILE A 41 -5.18 10.12 2.44
CA ILE A 41 -4.20 9.56 3.36
C ILE A 41 -4.82 8.35 4.02
N SER A 42 -4.17 7.19 3.87
CA SER A 42 -4.55 5.95 4.56
C SER A 42 -3.49 5.59 5.59
N VAL A 43 -3.91 5.41 6.84
CA VAL A 43 -3.07 4.91 7.93
C VAL A 43 -3.32 3.42 8.08
N LEU A 44 -2.34 2.60 7.75
CA LEU A 44 -2.41 1.14 7.82
C LEU A 44 -1.54 0.64 8.96
N ILE A 45 -1.99 -0.40 9.65
CA ILE A 45 -1.13 -1.22 10.49
C ILE A 45 -0.80 -2.46 9.66
N GLU A 46 0.50 -2.77 9.54
CA GLU A 46 0.98 -3.94 8.82
C GLU A 46 0.26 -5.20 9.30
N GLY A 47 -0.19 -6.04 8.38
CA GLY A 47 -0.94 -7.23 8.76
C GLY A 47 -2.40 -6.99 9.09
N ARG A 48 -2.96 -5.79 8.88
CA ARG A 48 -4.40 -5.58 9.01
C ARG A 48 -5.10 -5.54 7.65
N PRO A 49 -6.30 -6.13 7.53
CA PRO A 49 -7.04 -6.18 6.28
C PRO A 49 -7.68 -4.83 5.91
N LYS A 50 -7.75 -3.86 6.83
CA LYS A 50 -8.37 -2.55 6.61
C LYS A 50 -7.48 -1.43 7.16
N PRO A 51 -7.54 -0.23 6.58
CA PRO A 51 -6.95 0.95 7.19
C PRO A 51 -7.48 1.17 8.60
N ALA A 52 -6.60 1.60 9.49
CA ALA A 52 -6.99 2.06 10.82
C ALA A 52 -7.72 3.41 10.74
N GLN A 53 -7.27 4.29 9.84
CA GLN A 53 -7.90 5.59 9.58
C GLN A 53 -7.68 6.01 8.12
N THR A 54 -8.60 6.80 7.58
CA THR A 54 -8.50 7.40 6.25
C THR A 54 -8.92 8.87 6.28
N PHE A 55 -8.25 9.72 5.51
CA PHE A 55 -8.51 11.16 5.42
C PHE A 55 -8.59 11.58 3.95
N GLN A 56 -9.50 12.49 3.63
CA GLN A 56 -9.56 13.17 2.33
C GLN A 56 -9.21 14.64 2.57
N LEU A 57 -8.22 15.16 1.85
CA LEU A 57 -7.71 16.51 2.01
C LEU A 57 -7.68 17.24 0.68
N THR A 58 -7.95 18.55 0.73
CA THR A 58 -7.65 19.50 -0.34
C THR A 58 -6.67 20.51 0.23
N VAL A 59 -5.42 20.51 -0.25
CA VAL A 59 -4.32 21.30 0.31
C VAL A 59 -3.91 22.36 -0.71
N PRO A 60 -4.07 23.66 -0.41
CA PRO A 60 -3.67 24.75 -1.31
C PRO A 60 -2.19 24.71 -1.72
N PRO A 61 -1.81 25.39 -2.81
CA PRO A 61 -0.43 25.51 -3.24
C PRO A 61 0.49 26.03 -2.12
N ARG A 62 1.71 25.47 -2.04
CA ARG A 62 2.75 25.92 -1.09
C ARG A 62 2.27 26.02 0.36
N SER A 63 1.39 25.11 0.78
CA SER A 63 0.76 25.13 2.11
C SER A 63 0.83 23.76 2.79
N SER A 64 0.31 23.67 4.02
CA SER A 64 0.32 22.43 4.79
C SER A 64 -0.99 22.20 5.51
N GLU A 65 -1.39 20.94 5.65
CA GLU A 65 -2.54 20.50 6.45
C GLU A 65 -2.09 19.51 7.52
N THR A 66 -2.66 19.65 8.73
CA THR A 66 -2.37 18.77 9.86
C THR A 66 -3.52 17.80 10.09
N ILE A 67 -3.22 16.51 10.08
CA ILE A 67 -4.16 15.45 10.47
C ILE A 67 -3.79 14.89 11.85
N HIS A 68 -4.80 14.46 12.58
CA HIS A 68 -4.64 13.83 13.89
C HIS A 68 -4.88 12.32 13.75
N ILE A 69 -3.84 11.56 14.06
CA ILE A 69 -3.81 10.10 14.01
C ILE A 69 -4.05 9.57 15.41
N SER A 70 -4.99 8.65 15.54
CA SER A 70 -5.34 7.97 16.78
C SER A 70 -5.47 6.49 16.50
N LEU A 71 -4.57 5.70 17.09
CA LEU A 71 -4.46 4.26 16.86
C LEU A 71 -4.56 3.51 18.17
N HIS A 72 -5.15 2.32 18.12
CA HIS A 72 -5.07 1.33 19.19
C HIS A 72 -4.18 0.18 18.72
N ILE A 73 -3.01 0.05 19.34
CA ILE A 73 -1.97 -0.91 18.97
C ILE A 73 -1.94 -2.05 20.00
N PRO A 74 -2.17 -3.30 19.58
CA PRO A 74 -2.10 -4.45 20.47
C PRO A 74 -0.66 -4.73 20.88
N SER A 75 -0.46 -5.63 21.84
CA SER A 75 0.83 -6.00 22.40
C SER A 75 1.87 -6.30 21.33
N GLY A 76 3.12 -5.90 21.56
CA GLY A 76 4.25 -6.12 20.66
C GLY A 76 4.63 -4.91 19.82
N SER A 77 5.54 -5.11 18.87
CA SER A 77 5.96 -4.10 17.89
C SER A 77 5.16 -4.23 16.60
N HIS A 78 4.67 -3.11 16.09
CA HIS A 78 3.87 -3.05 14.87
C HIS A 78 4.45 -2.01 13.90
N ILE A 79 4.50 -2.35 12.62
CA ILE A 79 4.81 -1.38 11.58
C ILE A 79 3.53 -0.66 11.18
N VAL A 80 3.59 0.67 11.15
CA VAL A 80 2.50 1.54 10.69
C VAL A 80 2.93 2.22 9.41
N TYR A 81 2.05 2.21 8.42
CA TYR A 81 2.21 2.90 7.15
C TYR A 81 1.29 4.12 7.10
N ILE A 82 1.81 5.25 6.65
CA ILE A 82 1.03 6.40 6.17
C ILE A 82 1.23 6.46 4.67
N ILE A 83 0.16 6.19 3.93
CA ILE A 83 0.17 6.22 2.47
C ILE A 83 -0.62 7.44 2.04
N SER A 84 0.08 8.39 1.42
CA SER A 84 -0.52 9.57 0.80
C SER A 84 -0.66 9.32 -0.70
N GLN A 85 -1.86 9.50 -1.25
CA GLN A 85 -2.17 9.26 -2.65
C GLN A 85 -2.89 10.47 -3.23
N THR A 86 -2.32 11.09 -4.25
CA THR A 86 -2.99 12.13 -5.04
C THR A 86 -4.15 11.55 -5.84
N TYR A 87 -5.27 12.24 -5.96
CA TYR A 87 -6.41 11.83 -6.80
C TYR A 87 -6.92 13.03 -7.58
N MET A 88 -6.39 13.22 -8.78
CA MET A 88 -6.69 14.36 -9.64
C MET A 88 -6.67 13.86 -11.09
N PHE A 89 -7.69 13.11 -11.51
CA PHE A 89 -8.00 13.00 -12.93
C PHE A 89 -9.44 12.53 -13.12
N ASP A 90 -10.02 12.90 -14.24
CA ASP A 90 -11.28 12.35 -14.74
C ASP A 90 -11.03 10.92 -15.22
N GLU A 91 -11.58 9.93 -14.51
CA GLU A 91 -11.49 8.49 -14.86
C GLU A 91 -12.14 8.15 -16.21
N THR A 92 -12.90 9.09 -16.78
CA THR A 92 -13.54 8.95 -18.09
C THR A 92 -12.73 9.61 -19.21
N ASP A 93 -11.74 10.45 -18.88
CA ASP A 93 -10.88 11.12 -19.85
C ASP A 93 -9.53 10.40 -20.00
N LYS A 94 -9.35 9.76 -21.16
CA LYS A 94 -8.09 9.06 -21.52
C LYS A 94 -6.89 10.00 -21.61
N GLU A 95 -7.07 11.27 -22.01
CA GLU A 95 -5.97 12.23 -22.10
C GLU A 95 -5.53 12.68 -20.72
N ASP A 96 -6.48 12.91 -19.81
CA ASP A 96 -6.21 13.27 -18.41
C ASP A 96 -5.50 12.13 -17.67
N ILE A 97 -6.00 10.89 -17.84
CA ILE A 97 -5.34 9.67 -17.35
C ILE A 97 -3.90 9.56 -17.88
N ASN A 98 -3.68 9.77 -19.18
CA ASN A 98 -2.34 9.65 -19.77
C ASN A 98 -1.39 10.76 -19.30
N ARG A 99 -1.91 11.98 -19.06
CA ARG A 99 -1.13 13.11 -18.53
C ARG A 99 -0.71 12.85 -17.08
N HIS A 100 -1.59 12.25 -16.28
CA HIS A 100 -1.36 11.95 -14.87
C HIS A 100 -0.85 10.53 -14.59
N TRP A 101 -0.60 9.74 -15.65
CA TRP A 101 -0.11 8.36 -15.61
C TRP A 101 1.18 8.18 -14.80
N ASN A 102 2.04 9.20 -14.77
CA ASN A 102 3.28 9.23 -13.99
C ASN A 102 3.19 10.08 -12.72
N ALA A 103 2.07 10.79 -12.50
CA ALA A 103 1.83 11.68 -11.35
C ALA A 103 1.21 10.96 -10.15
N ASP A 104 1.04 9.64 -10.26
CA ASP A 104 0.57 8.71 -9.24
C ASP A 104 1.60 8.57 -8.10
N TYR A 105 1.74 9.63 -7.32
CA TYR A 105 2.63 9.65 -6.17
C TYR A 105 1.93 8.98 -4.99
N ALA A 106 2.27 7.71 -4.75
CA ALA A 106 2.05 7.08 -3.45
C ALA A 106 3.30 7.31 -2.58
N ALA A 107 3.27 8.35 -1.74
CA ALA A 107 4.28 8.49 -0.70
C ALA A 107 3.93 7.55 0.45
N ALA A 108 4.74 6.51 0.63
CA ALA A 108 4.67 5.68 1.82
C ALA A 108 5.70 6.16 2.85
N TYR A 109 5.21 6.59 4.00
CA TYR A 109 6.03 6.71 5.21
C TYR A 109 5.73 5.53 6.12
N TYR A 110 6.75 4.98 6.78
CA TYR A 110 6.56 3.90 7.73
C TYR A 110 7.43 4.04 8.96
N PHE A 111 6.90 3.56 10.08
CA PHE A 111 7.57 3.60 11.38
C PHE A 111 7.08 2.45 12.25
N GLU A 112 7.86 2.13 13.27
CA GLU A 112 7.51 1.13 14.27
C GLU A 112 6.83 1.80 15.46
N ILE A 113 5.75 1.19 15.96
CA ILE A 113 5.16 1.49 17.27
C ILE A 113 5.29 0.25 18.15
N ALA A 114 6.03 0.38 19.25
CA ALA A 114 6.04 -0.63 20.30
C ALA A 114 4.89 -0.36 21.29
N SER A 115 3.96 -1.32 21.40
CA SER A 115 2.85 -1.22 22.35
C SER A 115 3.30 -1.54 23.76
N ASN A 116 2.94 -0.65 24.68
CA ASN A 116 3.05 -0.89 26.12
C ASN A 116 1.83 -1.65 26.69
N SER A 117 0.85 -1.98 25.85
CA SER A 117 -0.31 -2.77 26.24
C SER A 117 0.00 -4.26 26.34
N ALA A 118 -0.66 -4.94 27.27
CA ALA A 118 -0.69 -6.40 27.35
C ALA A 118 -1.80 -7.03 26.49
N ALA A 119 -2.66 -6.22 25.87
CA ALA A 119 -3.80 -6.72 25.09
C ALA A 119 -3.33 -7.38 23.78
N ALA A 120 -3.63 -8.67 23.61
CA ALA A 120 -3.30 -9.39 22.38
C ALA A 120 -4.13 -8.89 21.18
N ASP A 121 -3.58 -9.05 19.97
CA ASP A 121 -4.34 -8.77 18.75
C ASP A 121 -5.41 -9.86 18.57
N GLN A 122 -6.66 -9.43 18.40
CA GLN A 122 -7.80 -10.31 18.15
C GLN A 122 -8.20 -10.33 16.67
N GLN A 123 -7.57 -9.49 15.83
CA GLN A 123 -7.88 -9.47 14.41
C GLN A 123 -7.27 -10.68 13.71
N ALA A 124 -8.07 -11.29 12.83
CA ALA A 124 -7.60 -12.35 11.96
C ALA A 124 -6.52 -11.81 11.02
N ALA A 125 -5.44 -12.58 10.87
CA ALA A 125 -4.40 -12.27 9.90
C ALA A 125 -4.98 -12.29 8.48
N PRO A 126 -4.48 -11.44 7.56
CA PRO A 126 -4.88 -11.46 6.17
C PRO A 126 -4.51 -12.81 5.53
N LEU A 127 -5.29 -13.21 4.54
CA LEU A 127 -5.13 -14.51 3.88
C LEU A 127 -3.81 -14.56 3.10
N LEU A 128 -3.02 -15.61 3.32
CA LEU A 128 -1.89 -15.96 2.44
C LEU A 128 -2.43 -16.59 1.16
N LEU A 129 -2.07 -16.03 0.01
CA LEU A 129 -2.51 -16.51 -1.28
C LEU A 129 -1.39 -17.22 -2.02
N GLU A 130 -1.74 -18.35 -2.62
CA GLU A 130 -0.90 -19.05 -3.59
C GLU A 130 -1.13 -18.48 -5.00
N PRO A 131 -0.09 -18.29 -5.82
CA PRO A 131 -0.27 -17.81 -7.18
C PRO A 131 -0.94 -18.87 -8.07
N VAL A 132 -1.72 -18.43 -9.05
CA VAL A 132 -2.33 -19.32 -10.06
C VAL A 132 -1.35 -19.76 -11.14
N HIS A 133 -0.25 -19.02 -11.29
CA HIS A 133 0.86 -19.32 -12.19
C HIS A 133 2.17 -18.71 -11.66
N HIS A 134 3.30 -19.33 -11.96
CA HIS A 134 4.62 -18.77 -11.66
C HIS A 134 5.63 -19.12 -12.75
N LYS A 135 6.59 -18.22 -12.99
CA LYS A 135 7.73 -18.45 -13.89
C LYS A 135 8.99 -17.73 -13.39
N THR A 136 10.15 -18.24 -13.78
CA THR A 136 11.44 -17.60 -13.53
C THR A 136 11.60 -16.38 -14.45
N ILE A 137 12.27 -15.35 -13.96
CA ILE A 137 12.60 -14.16 -14.75
C ILE A 137 13.70 -14.52 -15.75
N THR A 138 13.45 -14.29 -17.04
CA THR A 138 14.42 -14.51 -18.12
C THR A 138 14.79 -13.23 -18.86
N GLU A 139 14.09 -12.11 -18.62
CA GLU A 139 14.29 -10.81 -19.27
C GLU A 139 14.02 -9.66 -18.28
N GLU A 140 14.70 -8.53 -18.45
CA GLU A 140 14.50 -7.28 -17.69
C GLU A 140 13.07 -6.74 -17.88
N ARG A 141 12.41 -6.33 -16.79
CA ARG A 141 11.07 -5.72 -16.85
C ARG A 141 10.91 -4.54 -15.89
N GLU A 142 10.60 -3.37 -16.44
CA GLU A 142 10.53 -2.08 -15.75
C GLU A 142 9.43 -1.91 -14.68
N ARG A 143 8.52 -2.87 -14.45
CA ARG A 143 7.37 -2.68 -13.52
C ARG A 143 7.14 -3.86 -12.56
N PRO A 144 7.13 -3.63 -11.24
CA PRO A 144 7.00 -4.68 -10.23
C PRO A 144 5.59 -5.29 -10.14
N ILE A 145 4.55 -4.57 -10.59
CA ILE A 145 3.16 -5.06 -10.63
C ILE A 145 2.54 -4.64 -11.96
N TYR A 146 1.95 -5.58 -12.70
CA TYR A 146 1.33 -5.31 -14.01
C TYR A 146 0.14 -6.23 -14.31
N LEU A 147 -0.76 -5.76 -15.18
CA LEU A 147 -1.80 -6.59 -15.78
C LEU A 147 -1.18 -7.65 -16.68
N SER A 148 -1.61 -8.89 -16.51
CA SER A 148 -1.11 -10.01 -17.30
C SER A 148 -2.22 -10.94 -17.76
N ASP A 149 -1.93 -11.79 -18.75
CA ASP A 149 -2.68 -13.02 -18.91
C ASP A 149 -2.41 -14.00 -17.74
N ARG A 150 -3.04 -15.17 -17.78
CA ARG A 150 -2.85 -16.22 -16.78
C ARG A 150 -1.40 -16.71 -16.68
N GLU A 151 -0.64 -16.66 -17.77
CA GLU A 151 0.75 -17.15 -17.86
C GLU A 151 1.78 -16.05 -17.48
N GLY A 152 1.30 -14.94 -16.92
CA GLY A 152 2.15 -13.83 -16.50
C GLY A 152 2.79 -13.06 -17.64
N ASN A 153 2.20 -13.09 -18.84
CA ASN A 153 2.61 -12.22 -19.94
C ASN A 153 1.89 -10.90 -19.84
N ARG A 154 2.62 -9.79 -19.98
CA ARG A 154 2.04 -8.45 -19.87
C ARG A 154 1.01 -8.25 -20.97
N VAL A 155 -0.12 -7.66 -20.60
CA VAL A 155 -1.19 -7.30 -21.52
C VAL A 155 -1.55 -5.84 -21.33
N ALA A 156 -2.01 -5.19 -22.40
CA ALA A 156 -2.39 -3.79 -22.36
C ALA A 156 -3.76 -3.60 -21.70
N ASN A 157 -4.70 -4.51 -21.96
CA ASN A 157 -6.08 -4.48 -21.45
C ASN A 157 -6.57 -5.93 -21.26
N ILE A 158 -7.46 -6.16 -20.28
CA ILE A 158 -8.13 -7.46 -20.08
C ILE A 158 -9.63 -7.22 -19.92
N VAL A 159 -10.43 -8.07 -20.56
CA VAL A 159 -11.90 -8.08 -20.44
C VAL A 159 -12.29 -8.71 -19.10
N HIS A 160 -13.30 -8.12 -18.44
CA HIS A 160 -13.62 -8.26 -17.01
C HIS A 160 -13.63 -9.67 -16.39
N GLU A 161 -13.84 -10.74 -17.15
CA GLU A 161 -14.08 -12.07 -16.57
C GLU A 161 -12.80 -12.76 -16.08
N ASP A 162 -11.63 -12.42 -16.63
CA ASP A 162 -10.37 -13.11 -16.34
C ASP A 162 -9.17 -12.15 -16.19
N MET A 163 -9.28 -11.16 -15.30
CA MET A 163 -8.17 -10.26 -14.99
C MET A 163 -7.11 -10.93 -14.10
N TYR A 164 -5.83 -10.74 -14.43
CA TYR A 164 -4.71 -11.20 -13.62
C TYR A 164 -3.72 -10.07 -13.33
N LEU A 165 -3.15 -10.11 -12.12
CA LEU A 165 -2.00 -9.33 -11.73
C LEU A 165 -0.79 -10.22 -11.60
N SER A 166 0.31 -9.78 -12.19
CA SER A 166 1.61 -10.38 -12.01
C SER A 166 2.49 -9.48 -11.16
N PHE A 167 3.16 -10.09 -10.18
CA PHE A 167 4.15 -9.48 -9.32
C PHE A 167 5.53 -9.99 -9.71
N ILE A 168 6.49 -9.09 -9.84
CA ILE A 168 7.89 -9.43 -10.08
C ILE A 168 8.65 -9.34 -8.78
N ASN A 169 9.44 -10.36 -8.49
CA ASN A 169 10.50 -10.28 -7.51
C ASN A 169 11.84 -10.52 -8.21
N GLU A 170 12.56 -9.45 -8.47
CA GLU A 170 13.91 -9.49 -9.05
C GLU A 170 15.00 -9.77 -8.00
N GLU A 171 14.63 -9.75 -6.72
CA GLU A 171 15.57 -10.02 -5.65
C GLU A 171 15.94 -11.51 -5.60
N THR A 172 17.16 -11.77 -5.16
CA THR A 172 17.66 -13.13 -4.86
C THR A 172 17.05 -13.72 -3.59
N CYS A 173 16.22 -12.95 -2.88
CA CYS A 173 15.57 -13.35 -1.65
C CYS A 173 14.05 -13.43 -1.81
N LYS A 174 13.42 -14.24 -0.94
CA LYS A 174 11.97 -14.34 -0.88
C LYS A 174 11.42 -13.03 -0.29
N LEU A 175 10.48 -12.42 -0.99
CA LEU A 175 9.76 -11.26 -0.49
C LEU A 175 8.43 -11.71 0.10
N LYS A 176 8.07 -11.15 1.24
CA LYS A 176 6.75 -11.31 1.84
C LYS A 176 6.11 -9.95 1.96
N GLY A 177 4.88 -9.84 1.49
CA GLY A 177 4.22 -8.57 1.40
C GLY A 177 2.72 -8.56 1.57
N TYR A 178 2.20 -7.36 1.79
CA TYR A 178 0.78 -7.09 1.90
C TYR A 178 0.31 -6.35 0.67
N LEU A 179 -0.74 -6.86 0.03
CA LEU A 179 -1.38 -6.21 -1.10
C LEU A 179 -2.61 -5.43 -0.63
N TYR A 180 -2.60 -4.13 -0.89
CA TYR A 180 -3.73 -3.24 -0.68
C TYR A 180 -4.25 -2.72 -2.01
N HIS A 181 -5.56 -2.47 -2.07
CA HIS A 181 -6.24 -1.98 -3.24
C HIS A 181 -6.93 -0.65 -2.95
N PHE A 182 -6.70 0.32 -3.84
CA PHE A 182 -7.31 1.63 -3.78
C PHE A 182 -7.95 1.99 -5.11
N GLN A 183 -9.11 2.63 -5.07
CA GLN A 183 -9.79 3.22 -6.21
C GLN A 183 -10.03 4.69 -5.90
N ASN A 184 -9.51 5.58 -6.74
CA ASN A 184 -9.67 7.04 -6.61
C ASN A 184 -9.16 7.56 -5.27
N GLY A 185 -7.98 7.05 -4.88
CA GLY A 185 -7.37 7.28 -3.56
C GLY A 185 -8.08 6.61 -2.39
N ALA A 186 -9.29 6.07 -2.55
CA ALA A 186 -10.03 5.43 -1.46
C ALA A 186 -9.66 3.95 -1.36
N PHE A 187 -9.45 3.45 -0.14
CA PHE A 187 -9.31 2.02 0.09
C PHE A 187 -10.58 1.27 -0.34
N ARG A 188 -10.42 0.15 -1.05
CA ARG A 188 -11.51 -0.71 -1.53
C ARG A 188 -11.17 -2.17 -1.33
N GLU A 189 -12.14 -2.93 -0.83
CA GLU A 189 -12.07 -4.40 -0.86
C GLU A 189 -12.12 -4.90 -2.31
N PHE A 190 -11.43 -6.01 -2.56
CA PHE A 190 -11.33 -6.66 -3.86
C PHE A 190 -11.30 -8.17 -3.69
N GLN A 191 -11.46 -8.90 -4.79
CA GLN A 191 -11.29 -10.35 -4.80
C GLN A 191 -9.96 -10.72 -5.42
N MET A 192 -9.25 -11.63 -4.77
CA MET A 192 -8.02 -12.20 -5.30
C MET A 192 -8.09 -13.73 -5.16
N ASN A 193 -7.90 -14.43 -6.27
CA ASN A 193 -8.13 -15.87 -6.39
C ASN A 193 -9.49 -16.33 -5.83
N HIS A 194 -10.57 -15.57 -6.12
CA HIS A 194 -11.93 -15.81 -5.63
C HIS A 194 -12.17 -15.58 -4.13
N HIS A 195 -11.18 -15.07 -3.39
CA HIS A 195 -11.33 -14.71 -2.00
C HIS A 195 -11.60 -13.20 -1.88
N SER A 196 -12.74 -12.83 -1.28
CA SER A 196 -13.00 -11.43 -0.90
C SER A 196 -12.09 -11.05 0.26
N ALA A 197 -11.25 -10.02 0.06
CA ALA A 197 -10.31 -9.57 1.06
C ALA A 197 -10.10 -8.06 1.00
N GLY A 198 -9.87 -7.46 2.16
CA GLY A 198 -9.42 -6.05 2.23
C GLY A 198 -7.91 -5.92 2.01
N ALA A 199 -7.14 -6.90 2.44
CA ALA A 199 -5.73 -7.06 2.09
C ALA A 199 -5.39 -8.55 1.99
N CYS A 200 -4.38 -8.89 1.19
CA CYS A 200 -3.87 -10.25 1.06
C CYS A 200 -2.38 -10.29 1.36
N ILE A 201 -1.89 -11.42 1.87
CA ILE A 201 -0.46 -11.70 1.96
C ILE A 201 -0.03 -12.38 0.67
N VAL A 202 1.01 -11.85 0.03
CA VAL A 202 1.70 -12.47 -1.10
C VAL A 202 3.13 -12.82 -0.71
N GLU A 203 3.58 -14.00 -1.10
CA GLU A 203 4.94 -14.46 -0.85
C GLU A 203 5.65 -14.75 -2.18
N LEU A 204 6.46 -13.77 -2.61
CA LEU A 204 7.13 -13.78 -3.90
C LEU A 204 8.44 -14.56 -3.82
N LYS A 205 8.54 -15.62 -4.63
CA LYS A 205 9.79 -16.39 -4.75
C LYS A 205 10.90 -15.51 -5.36
N PRO A 206 12.18 -15.73 -5.01
CA PRO A 206 13.29 -15.07 -5.66
C PRO A 206 13.23 -15.17 -7.18
N GLU A 207 13.69 -14.13 -7.87
CA GLU A 207 13.89 -14.11 -9.32
C GLU A 207 12.70 -14.67 -10.12
N SER A 208 11.48 -14.30 -9.72
CA SER A 208 10.27 -14.89 -10.27
C SER A 208 9.17 -13.87 -10.57
N VAL A 209 8.31 -14.26 -11.50
CA VAL A 209 7.00 -13.66 -11.72
C VAL A 209 5.96 -14.59 -11.14
N GLN A 210 5.07 -14.05 -10.31
CA GLN A 210 3.93 -14.77 -9.76
C GLN A 210 2.63 -14.07 -10.13
N THR A 211 1.68 -14.84 -10.64
CA THR A 211 0.42 -14.34 -11.20
C THR A 211 -0.75 -14.75 -10.32
N TYR A 212 -1.68 -13.83 -10.13
CA TYR A 212 -2.86 -13.99 -9.29
C TYR A 212 -4.09 -13.49 -10.04
N ARG A 213 -5.20 -14.21 -9.93
CA ARG A 213 -6.48 -13.76 -10.49
C ARG A 213 -7.02 -12.63 -9.61
N ILE A 214 -7.52 -11.57 -10.23
CA ILE A 214 -8.21 -10.48 -9.54
C ILE A 214 -9.63 -10.31 -10.06
N SER A 215 -10.52 -9.89 -9.18
CA SER A 215 -11.85 -9.40 -9.53
C SER A 215 -12.08 -8.11 -8.76
N LEU A 216 -12.44 -7.07 -9.51
CA LEU A 216 -12.63 -5.70 -9.03
C LEU A 216 -14.14 -5.47 -8.95
N ASN A 217 -14.62 -4.91 -7.84
CA ASN A 217 -16.05 -4.75 -7.56
C ASN A 217 -16.76 -3.67 -8.42
N SER A 218 -16.16 -3.20 -9.51
CA SER A 218 -16.69 -2.14 -10.38
C SER A 218 -16.63 -2.55 -11.86
N GLN A 219 -17.74 -2.38 -12.57
CA GLN A 219 -17.84 -2.58 -14.04
C GLN A 219 -17.54 -1.31 -14.84
N GLN A 220 -17.02 -0.25 -14.20
CA GLN A 220 -16.77 1.05 -14.83
C GLN A 220 -15.28 1.26 -15.08
N SER A 221 -14.97 2.14 -16.03
CA SER A 221 -13.62 2.70 -16.16
C SER A 221 -13.12 3.21 -14.81
N GLY A 222 -11.85 2.97 -14.51
CA GLY A 222 -11.31 3.37 -13.21
C GLY A 222 -9.81 3.17 -13.11
N CYS A 223 -9.23 3.83 -12.11
CA CYS A 223 -7.84 3.63 -11.71
C CYS A 223 -7.77 2.79 -10.43
N PHE A 224 -7.15 1.63 -10.54
CA PHE A 224 -6.92 0.69 -9.46
C PHE A 224 -5.46 0.72 -9.09
N ARG A 225 -5.20 1.05 -7.84
CA ARG A 225 -3.85 1.21 -7.33
C ARG A 225 -3.55 0.09 -6.37
N PHE A 226 -2.48 -0.63 -6.66
CA PHE A 226 -1.99 -1.71 -5.83
C PHE A 226 -0.73 -1.27 -5.12
N LEU A 227 -0.71 -1.40 -3.80
CA LEU A 227 0.50 -1.24 -3.01
C LEU A 227 0.89 -2.60 -2.45
N ALA A 228 2.07 -3.07 -2.82
CA ALA A 228 2.74 -4.18 -2.16
C ALA A 228 3.83 -3.62 -1.24
N THR A 229 3.75 -3.89 0.05
CA THR A 229 4.88 -3.69 0.96
C THR A 229 5.68 -4.98 1.00
N SER A 230 7.01 -4.98 0.99
CA SER A 230 7.80 -6.22 1.10
C SER A 230 8.89 -6.09 2.14
N ILE A 231 9.05 -7.12 2.96
CA ILE A 231 10.15 -7.21 3.93
C ILE A 231 11.40 -7.67 3.20
N LEU A 232 12.43 -6.83 3.16
CA LEU A 232 13.76 -7.27 2.78
C LEU A 232 14.38 -8.06 3.95
N PRO A 233 15.02 -9.21 3.69
CA PRO A 233 15.80 -9.88 4.72
C PRO A 233 16.84 -8.89 5.26
N ALA A 234 16.97 -8.81 6.58
CA ALA A 234 18.06 -8.06 7.19
C ALA A 234 19.38 -8.66 6.66
N ARG A 235 20.12 -7.89 5.85
CA ARG A 235 21.50 -8.27 5.53
C ARG A 235 22.30 -8.12 6.82
N ALA A 236 23.19 -9.07 7.09
CA ALA A 236 23.96 -9.12 8.35
C ALA A 236 24.85 -7.89 8.61
N ASP A 237 25.03 -7.04 7.59
CA ASP A 237 25.84 -5.81 7.59
C ASP A 237 25.02 -4.51 7.76
N GLN A 238 23.69 -4.60 7.88
CA GLN A 238 22.82 -3.44 7.98
C GLN A 238 22.35 -3.22 9.43
N ASP A 239 22.94 -2.24 10.12
CA ASP A 239 22.47 -1.69 11.40
C ASP A 239 21.18 -0.88 11.22
N ILE A 240 20.12 -1.50 10.69
CA ILE A 240 18.82 -0.86 10.54
C ILE A 240 17.97 -1.24 11.76
N PRO A 241 17.33 -0.27 12.44
CA PRO A 241 16.57 -0.53 13.66
C PRO A 241 15.46 -1.58 13.47
N PHE A 242 14.86 -1.70 12.29
CA PHE A 242 13.87 -2.73 11.96
C PHE A 242 13.93 -3.04 10.47
N PRO A 243 13.37 -4.17 9.99
CA PRO A 243 13.69 -4.64 8.65
C PRO A 243 13.21 -3.64 7.57
N PRO A 244 14.04 -3.33 6.56
CA PRO A 244 13.66 -2.37 5.52
C PRO A 244 12.44 -2.86 4.75
N ARG A 245 11.59 -1.91 4.35
CA ARG A 245 10.40 -2.17 3.52
C ARG A 245 10.62 -1.66 2.11
N MET A 246 10.36 -2.51 1.12
CA MET A 246 10.15 -2.07 -0.26
C MET A 246 8.69 -1.77 -0.48
N PHE A 247 8.43 -0.71 -1.24
CA PHE A 247 7.09 -0.35 -1.68
C PHE A 247 7.04 -0.49 -3.20
N SER A 248 6.23 -1.43 -3.67
CA SER A 248 5.90 -1.54 -5.07
C SER A 248 4.52 -0.97 -5.28
N TYR A 249 4.45 0.02 -6.16
CA TYR A 249 3.22 0.71 -6.50
C TYR A 249 2.91 0.53 -7.97
N SER A 250 1.65 0.31 -8.30
CA SER A 250 1.19 0.30 -9.69
C SER A 250 -0.23 0.83 -9.79
N GLY A 251 -0.41 1.84 -10.65
CA GLY A 251 -1.71 2.29 -11.13
C GLY A 251 -2.11 1.47 -12.36
N LEU A 252 -3.28 0.86 -12.29
CA LEU A 252 -3.87 0.07 -13.37
C LEU A 252 -5.15 0.75 -13.81
N TYR A 253 -5.25 1.02 -15.10
CA TYR A 253 -6.42 1.68 -15.67
C TYR A 253 -7.22 0.65 -16.44
N THR A 254 -8.50 0.50 -16.12
CA THR A 254 -9.41 -0.25 -16.97
C THR A 254 -10.30 0.75 -17.69
N PHE A 255 -10.59 0.48 -18.96
CA PHE A 255 -11.57 1.21 -19.74
C PHE A 255 -12.73 0.26 -20.03
N GLY A 256 -13.95 0.66 -19.68
CA GLY A 256 -15.18 -0.03 -20.09
C GLY A 256 -15.48 0.15 -21.57
#